data_AF-A0AAN8Y2Q6-F1
#
_entry.id   AF-A0AAN8Y2Q6-F1
#
_cell.length_a   1.000
_cell.length_b   1.000
_cell.length_c   1.000
_cell.angle_alpha   90.00
_cell.angle_beta   90.00
_cell.angle_gamma   90.00
#
_symmetry.space_group_name_H-M   'P 1'
#
loop_
_entity.id
_entity.type
_entity.pdbx_description
1 polymer ?
#
loop_
_entity_poly.entity_id
_entity_poly.type
_entity_poly.pdbx_seq_one_letter_code
_entity_poly.pdbx_strand_id
1 'polypeptide(L)'
;MLKAITQSYASTKDKNPILAEVSFYGILTDIIELYYSKNLKFVLFKCKWVNNNKGLIEKDDYGFTLVNFNHLLYTRHQLLDEPFIFASQAQQVFYVDHPMEKEWRMVVKLKPRDSEQQKQQIRSMSMPQPPQNWP
;
A
#
# COMPACT_ATOMS: atom_id res chain seq x y z
N MET A 1 -2.46 2.21 -0.07
CA MET A 1 -1.92 0.89 -0.48
C MET A 1 -2.63 -0.19 0.31
N LEU A 2 -2.93 -1.33 -0.31
CA LEU A 2 -3.41 -2.55 0.34
C LEU A 2 -2.40 -3.67 0.08
N LYS A 3 -2.11 -4.49 1.08
CA LYS A 3 -1.39 -5.75 0.89
C LYS A 3 -2.39 -6.89 1.10
N ALA A 4 -2.49 -7.78 0.13
CA ALA A 4 -3.40 -8.91 0.19
C ALA A 4 -2.67 -10.20 -0.21
N ILE A 5 -3.02 -11.30 0.43
CA ILE A 5 -2.61 -12.62 -0.04
C ILE A 5 -3.55 -12.97 -1.19
N THR A 6 -2.98 -13.14 -2.39
CA THR A 6 -3.72 -13.37 -3.62
C THR A 6 -3.36 -14.74 -4.19
N GLN A 7 -4.37 -15.48 -4.63
CA GLN A 7 -4.21 -16.70 -5.40
C GLN A 7 -4.15 -16.37 -6.89
N SER A 8 -3.18 -16.95 -7.60
CA SER A 8 -3.01 -16.81 -9.04
C SER A 8 -2.78 -18.17 -9.69
N TYR A 9 -3.14 -18.28 -10.97
CA TYR A 9 -3.02 -19.49 -11.77
C TYR A 9 -2.23 -19.16 -13.04
N ALA A 10 -1.37 -20.07 -13.50
CA ALA A 10 -0.62 -19.85 -14.74
C ALA A 10 -1.52 -19.93 -15.99
N SER A 11 -2.62 -20.68 -15.91
CA SER A 11 -3.60 -20.81 -16.99
C SER A 11 -4.95 -21.33 -16.47
N THR A 12 -5.98 -21.31 -17.32
CA THR A 12 -7.30 -21.91 -17.00
C THR A 12 -7.27 -23.42 -16.78
N LYS A 13 -6.21 -24.11 -17.22
CA LYS A 13 -6.02 -25.56 -17.03
C LYS A 13 -5.21 -25.89 -15.78
N ASP A 14 -4.59 -24.88 -15.16
CA ASP A 14 -3.74 -25.06 -14.00
C ASP A 14 -4.60 -25.31 -12.75
N LYS A 15 -4.29 -26.40 -12.04
CA LYS A 15 -4.98 -26.79 -10.80
C LYS A 15 -4.20 -26.43 -9.55
N ASN A 16 -3.00 -25.88 -9.69
CA ASN A 16 -2.08 -25.59 -8.59
C ASN A 16 -1.95 -24.07 -8.42
N PRO A 17 -2.82 -23.43 -7.60
CA PRO A 17 -2.73 -22.00 -7.37
C PRO A 17 -1.44 -21.63 -6.65
N ILE A 18 -0.85 -20.51 -7.05
CA ILE A 18 0.25 -19.86 -6.35
C ILE A 18 -0.32 -18.76 -5.46
N LEU A 19 -0.06 -18.87 -4.16
CA LEU A 19 -0.34 -17.84 -3.17
C LEU A 19 0.83 -16.87 -3.10
N ALA A 20 0.57 -15.57 -3.26
CA ALA A 20 1.57 -14.53 -3.12
C ALA A 20 1.00 -13.31 -2.38
N GLU A 21 1.83 -12.61 -1.62
CA GLU A 21 1.47 -11.28 -1.11
C GLU A 21 1.59 -10.27 -2.24
N VAL A 22 0.48 -9.63 -2.60
CA VAL A 22 0.38 -8.66 -3.67
C VAL A 22 0.03 -7.29 -3.09
N SER A 23 0.74 -6.26 -3.54
CA SER A 23 0.48 -4.87 -3.14
C SER A 23 -0.38 -4.16 -4.19
N PHE A 24 -1.52 -3.63 -3.76
CA PHE A 24 -2.40 -2.79 -4.56
C PHE A 24 -2.20 -1.32 -4.20
N TYR A 25 -2.07 -0.49 -5.22
CA TYR A 25 -1.87 0.95 -5.08
C TYR A 25 -3.09 1.68 -5.62
N GLY A 26 -3.57 2.67 -4.88
CA GLY A 26 -4.78 3.37 -5.24
C GLY A 26 -4.87 4.74 -4.60
N ILE A 27 -5.64 5.60 -5.24
CA ILE A 27 -5.95 6.95 -4.77
C ILE A 27 -7.27 6.88 -4.02
N LEU A 28 -7.26 7.28 -2.75
CA LEU A 28 -8.47 7.45 -1.95
C LEU A 28 -9.35 8.53 -2.60
N THR A 29 -10.58 8.19 -2.96
CA THR A 29 -11.53 9.14 -3.55
C THR A 29 -12.67 9.49 -2.62
N ASP A 30 -13.16 8.53 -1.84
CA ASP A 30 -14.27 8.73 -0.91
C ASP A 30 -14.05 7.94 0.38
N ILE A 31 -14.61 8.46 1.48
CA ILE A 31 -14.66 7.79 2.78
C ILE A 31 -16.13 7.57 3.12
N ILE A 32 -16.50 6.32 3.38
CA ILE A 32 -17.86 5.93 3.72
C ILE A 32 -17.86 5.42 5.15
N GLU A 33 -18.70 6.02 5.98
CA GLU A 33 -18.95 5.56 7.35
C GLU A 33 -20.29 4.84 7.41
N LEU A 34 -20.26 3.56 7.78
CA LEU A 34 -21.45 2.72 7.92
C LEU A 34 -21.80 2.59 9.40
N TYR A 35 -23.06 2.90 9.73
CA TYR A 35 -23.63 2.76 11.06
C TYR A 35 -24.66 1.62 11.03
N TYR A 36 -24.27 0.43 11.49
CA TYR A 36 -25.12 -0.76 11.41
C TYR A 36 -26.02 -0.93 12.64
N SER A 37 -25.51 -0.57 13.82
CA SER A 37 -26.24 -0.59 15.09
C SER A 37 -25.67 0.47 16.04
N LYS A 38 -26.30 0.70 17.20
CA LYS A 38 -25.96 1.79 18.12
C LYS A 38 -24.45 1.91 18.45
N ASN A 39 -23.68 0.81 18.37
CA ASN A 39 -22.25 0.79 18.68
C ASN A 39 -21.35 0.22 17.56
N LEU A 40 -21.89 -0.18 16.40
CA LEU A 40 -21.10 -0.74 15.31
C LEU A 40 -20.92 0.28 14.18
N LYS A 41 -19.70 0.78 14.07
CA LYS A 41 -19.24 1.68 13.01
C LYS A 41 -18.15 0.99 12.18
N PHE A 42 -18.32 0.99 10.86
CA PHE A 42 -17.28 0.58 9.92
C PHE A 42 -16.90 1.75 9.03
N VAL A 43 -15.61 1.89 8.75
CA VAL A 43 -15.11 2.90 7.81
C VAL A 43 -14.54 2.18 6.59
N LEU A 44 -15.12 2.49 5.44
CA LEU A 44 -14.68 2.01 4.14
C LEU A 44 -14.01 3.13 3.36
N PHE A 45 -12.93 2.80 2.69
CA PHE A 45 -12.25 3.67 1.75
C PHE A 45 -12.57 3.21 0.34
N LYS A 46 -13.09 4.13 -0.47
CA LYS A 46 -13.22 3.94 -1.90
C LYS A 46 -11.96 4.43 -2.58
N CYS A 47 -11.36 3.57 -3.39
CA CYS A 47 -10.11 3.85 -4.05
C CYS A 47 -10.21 3.68 -5.57
N LYS A 48 -9.53 4.56 -6.31
CA LYS A 48 -9.17 4.30 -7.71
C LYS A 48 -7.89 3.47 -7.71
N TRP A 49 -8.01 2.20 -8.01
CA TRP A 49 -6.90 1.26 -8.03
C TRP A 49 -6.15 1.29 -9.36
N VAL A 50 -4.83 1.28 -9.29
CA VAL A 50 -3.97 0.99 -10.45
C VAL A 50 -4.23 -0.46 -10.88
N ASN A 51 -4.31 -0.68 -12.19
CA ASN A 51 -4.40 -2.02 -12.72
C ASN A 51 -3.08 -2.75 -12.45
N ASN A 52 -3.14 -3.89 -11.76
CA ASN A 52 -1.97 -4.66 -11.34
C ASN A 52 -1.45 -5.64 -12.40
N ASN A 53 -1.79 -5.39 -13.67
CA ASN A 53 -1.21 -6.08 -14.79
C ASN A 53 0.29 -5.74 -14.93
N LYS A 54 1.06 -6.68 -15.50
CA LYS A 54 2.47 -6.48 -15.80
C LYS A 54 2.68 -5.17 -16.58
N GLY A 55 3.67 -4.38 -16.18
CA GLY A 55 4.03 -3.11 -16.85
C GLY A 55 3.35 -1.86 -16.30
N LEU A 56 2.54 -1.96 -15.23
CA LEU A 56 1.86 -0.81 -14.62
C LEU A 56 2.30 -0.52 -13.18
N ILE A 57 3.00 -1.48 -12.58
CA ILE A 57 3.66 -1.38 -11.30
C ILE A 57 5.05 -1.99 -11.47
N GLU A 58 6.08 -1.17 -11.32
CA GLU A 58 7.46 -1.56 -11.58
C GLU A 58 8.37 -1.15 -10.41
N LYS A 59 9.58 -1.71 -10.41
CA LYS A 59 10.66 -1.21 -9.56
C LYS A 59 11.72 -0.61 -10.46
N ASP A 60 12.15 0.60 -10.14
CA ASP A 60 13.29 1.21 -10.81
C ASP A 60 14.62 0.58 -10.36
N ASP A 61 15.71 1.01 -10.99
CA ASP A 61 17.08 0.55 -10.70
C ASP A 61 17.52 0.85 -9.25
N TYR A 62 16.86 1.78 -8.58
CA TYR A 62 17.13 2.17 -7.19
C TYR A 62 16.20 1.46 -6.19
N GLY A 63 15.29 0.60 -6.67
CA GLY A 63 14.35 -0.17 -5.87
C GLY A 63 13.09 0.59 -5.44
N PHE A 64 12.86 1.81 -5.94
CA PHE A 64 11.60 2.51 -5.72
C PHE A 64 10.48 1.86 -6.53
N THR A 65 9.30 1.76 -5.93
CA THR A 65 8.11 1.30 -6.65
C THR A 65 7.54 2.45 -7.46
N LEU A 66 7.38 2.24 -8.77
CA LEU A 66 6.72 3.13 -9.70
C LEU A 66 5.31 2.62 -9.99
N VAL A 67 4.34 3.52 -10.08
CA VAL A 67 2.95 3.19 -10.42
C VAL A 67 2.42 4.13 -11.49
N ASN A 68 1.66 3.59 -12.45
CA ASN A 68 1.03 4.36 -13.51
C ASN A 68 -0.49 4.45 -13.31
N PHE A 69 -0.99 5.66 -13.02
CA PHE A 69 -2.42 5.89 -12.75
C PHE A 69 -3.27 6.11 -14.01
N ASN A 70 -2.66 6.19 -15.20
CA ASN A 70 -3.41 6.30 -16.46
C ASN A 70 -4.17 5.00 -16.80
N HIS A 71 -3.77 3.89 -16.17
CA HIS A 71 -4.38 2.58 -16.33
C HIS A 71 -5.00 2.10 -15.02
N LEU A 72 -6.26 2.49 -14.78
CA LEU A 72 -7.01 2.06 -13.60
C LEU A 72 -7.62 0.67 -13.79
N LEU A 73 -7.73 -0.08 -12.70
CA LEU A 73 -8.33 -1.42 -12.67
C LEU A 73 -9.82 -1.37 -13.03
N TYR A 74 -10.53 -0.41 -12.44
CA TYR A 74 -11.97 -0.21 -12.62
C TYR A 74 -12.21 1.07 -13.41
N THR A 75 -12.48 0.94 -14.71
CA THR A 75 -12.74 2.08 -15.62
C THR A 75 -14.20 2.20 -16.02
N ARG A 76 -14.98 1.12 -15.90
CA ARG A 76 -16.35 1.02 -16.43
C ARG A 76 -17.44 1.11 -15.36
N HIS A 77 -17.06 1.23 -14.08
CA HIS A 77 -17.99 1.31 -12.95
C HIS A 77 -19.06 0.21 -12.99
N GLN A 78 -18.61 -1.04 -13.12
CA GLN A 78 -19.49 -2.20 -13.20
C GLN A 78 -19.96 -2.61 -11.81
N LEU A 79 -21.11 -3.30 -11.75
CA LEU A 79 -21.69 -3.79 -10.48
C LEU A 79 -20.75 -4.75 -9.72
N LEU A 80 -19.84 -5.43 -10.44
CA LEU A 80 -18.89 -6.38 -9.89
C LEU A 80 -17.54 -5.72 -9.52
N ASP A 81 -17.39 -4.41 -9.71
CA ASP A 81 -16.17 -3.72 -9.30
C ASP A 81 -16.10 -3.69 -7.76
N GLU A 82 -14.92 -3.97 -7.20
CA GLU A 82 -14.66 -3.94 -5.75
C GLU A 82 -13.72 -2.78 -5.39
N PRO A 83 -14.18 -1.51 -5.46
CA PRO A 83 -13.32 -0.36 -5.21
C PRO A 83 -13.10 -0.07 -3.71
N PHE A 84 -13.77 -0.81 -2.81
CA PHE A 84 -13.81 -0.54 -1.39
C PHE A 84 -12.86 -1.45 -0.60
N ILE A 85 -12.20 -0.87 0.40
CA ILE A 85 -11.44 -1.61 1.42
C ILE A 85 -11.82 -1.10 2.80
N PHE A 86 -11.61 -1.90 3.85
CA PHE A 86 -11.69 -1.37 5.21
C PHE A 86 -10.53 -0.40 5.46
N ALA A 87 -10.80 0.69 6.17
CA ALA A 87 -9.76 1.65 6.55
C ALA A 87 -8.60 0.99 7.34
N SER A 88 -8.91 -0.04 8.13
CA SER A 88 -7.91 -0.82 8.90
C SER A 88 -6.97 -1.67 8.03
N GLN A 89 -7.35 -1.96 6.78
CA GLN A 89 -6.51 -2.70 5.83
C GLN A 89 -5.61 -1.76 5.01
N ALA A 90 -5.87 -0.45 5.06
CA ALA A 90 -5.14 0.54 4.28
C ALA A 90 -3.81 0.90 4.94
N GLN A 91 -2.75 0.90 4.14
CA GLN A 91 -1.47 1.51 4.47
C GLN A 91 -1.33 2.84 3.72
N GLN A 92 -1.06 3.91 4.45
CA GLN A 92 -0.83 5.23 3.87
C GLN A 92 0.50 5.24 3.09
N VAL A 93 0.43 5.73 1.86
CA VAL A 93 1.58 5.96 0.98
C VAL A 93 1.36 7.28 0.26
N PHE A 94 2.46 7.91 -0.16
CA PHE A 94 2.43 9.12 -0.96
C PHE A 94 2.93 8.82 -2.36
N TYR A 95 2.49 9.62 -3.31
CA TYR A 95 2.87 9.51 -4.71
C TYR A 95 3.59 10.79 -5.12
N VAL A 96 4.81 10.66 -5.64
CA VAL A 96 5.63 11.76 -6.14
C VAL A 96 5.81 11.56 -7.64
N ASP A 97 5.57 12.59 -8.44
CA ASP A 97 5.73 12.48 -9.89
C ASP A 97 7.18 12.15 -10.26
N HIS A 98 7.37 11.25 -11.22
CA HIS A 98 8.69 10.92 -11.72
C HIS A 98 9.25 12.12 -12.52
N PRO A 99 10.53 12.52 -12.31
CA PRO A 99 11.07 13.75 -12.88
C PRO A 99 11.13 13.73 -14.42
N MET A 100 11.24 12.56 -15.03
CA MET A 100 11.35 12.39 -16.48
C MET A 100 10.10 11.80 -17.12
N GLU A 101 9.36 10.96 -16.40
CA GLU A 101 8.27 10.17 -16.97
C GLU A 101 6.95 10.55 -16.30
N LYS A 102 6.25 11.52 -16.89
CA LYS A 102 5.08 12.18 -16.27
C LYS A 102 3.91 11.24 -15.95
N GLU A 103 3.86 10.06 -16.56
CA GLU A 103 2.81 9.06 -16.32
C GLU A 103 3.07 8.20 -15.09
N TRP A 104 4.32 8.17 -14.62
CA TRP A 104 4.76 7.36 -13.51
C TRP A 104 4.89 8.19 -12.24
N ARG A 105 4.47 7.58 -11.12
CA ARG A 105 4.67 8.14 -9.79
C ARG A 105 5.43 7.18 -8.90
N MET A 106 6.45 7.70 -8.22
CA MET A 106 7.18 7.00 -7.17
C MET A 106 6.32 6.87 -5.92
N VAL A 107 6.25 5.66 -5.37
CA VAL A 107 5.55 5.38 -4.12
C VAL A 107 6.47 5.58 -2.93
N VAL A 108 6.13 6.55 -2.09
CA VAL A 108 6.83 6.84 -0.84
C VAL A 108 6.06 6.24 0.33
N LYS A 109 6.63 5.23 0.97
CA LYS A 109 6.11 4.64 2.21
C LYS A 109 6.63 5.46 3.39
N LEU A 110 5.75 6.17 4.08
CA LEU A 110 6.12 6.84 5.32
C LEU A 110 5.93 5.89 6.49
N LYS A 111 6.91 5.89 7.40
CA LYS A 111 6.73 5.31 8.72
C LYS A 111 6.00 6.33 9.59
N PRO A 112 4.95 5.95 10.34
CA PRO A 112 4.38 6.83 11.35
C PRO A 112 5.46 7.28 12.33
N ARG A 113 5.45 8.58 12.67
CA ARG A 113 6.48 9.20 13.55
C ARG A 113 6.61 8.50 14.90
N ASP A 114 5.52 7.91 15.39
CA ASP A 114 5.47 7.21 16.68
C ASP A 114 5.57 5.69 16.57
N SER A 115 6.06 5.18 15.44
CA SER A 115 6.23 3.73 15.26
C SER A 115 7.30 3.18 16.21
N GLU A 116 7.05 2.01 16.79
CA GLU A 116 8.01 1.33 17.69
C GLU A 116 9.36 1.09 17.01
N GLN A 117 9.38 0.85 15.70
CA GLN A 117 10.61 0.72 14.93
C GLN A 117 11.44 2.01 14.92
N GLN A 118 10.79 3.17 14.79
CA GLN A 118 11.47 4.47 14.88
C GLN A 118 11.97 4.73 16.30
N LYS A 119 11.17 4.40 17.31
CA LYS A 119 11.60 4.49 18.73
C LYS A 119 12.81 3.58 19.00
N GLN A 120 12.81 2.36 18.47
CA GLN A 120 13.92 1.41 18.59
C GLN A 120 15.18 1.94 17.90
N GLN A 121 15.03 2.56 16.72
CA GLN A 121 16.15 3.13 15.98
C GLN A 121 16.74 4.36 16.69
N ILE A 122 15.89 5.25 17.23
CA ILE A 122 16.32 6.39 18.06
C ILE A 122 17.04 5.90 19.33
N ARG A 123 16.52 4.86 20.00
CA ARG A 123 17.18 4.21 21.14
C ARG A 123 18.53 3.58 20.75
N SER A 124 18.64 2.96 19.58
CA SER A 124 19.93 2.41 19.13
C SER A 124 20.94 3.49 18.74
N MET A 125 20.48 4.70 18.42
CA MET A 125 21.32 5.86 18.13
C MET A 125 21.72 6.66 19.38
N SER A 126 21.17 6.34 20.56
CA SER A 126 21.62 6.99 21.80
C SER A 126 23.02 6.49 22.18
N MET A 127 23.94 7.44 22.43
CA MET A 127 25.32 7.15 22.82
C MET A 127 25.38 6.24 24.06
N PRO A 128 26.32 5.27 24.12
CA PRO A 128 26.53 4.48 25.32
C PRO A 128 26.82 5.40 26.50
N GLN A 129 26.20 5.13 27.65
CA GLN A 129 26.56 5.83 28.88
C GLN A 129 28.04 5.56 29.19
N PRO A 130 28.83 6.57 29.58
CA PRO A 130 30.21 6.36 29.95
C PRO A 130 30.26 5.30 31.09
N PRO A 131 31.24 4.38 31.08
CA PRO A 131 31.39 3.39 32.12
C PRO A 131 31.43 4.04 33.51
N GLN A 132 30.70 3.46 34.45
CA GLN A 132 30.59 3.96 35.83
C GLN A 132 31.94 3.99 36.59
N ASN A 133 32.99 3.41 36.01
CA ASN A 133 34.27 3.15 36.67
C ASN A 133 35.45 3.80 35.93
N TRP A 134 35.29 5.05 35.48
CA TRP A 134 36.46 5.83 35.07
C TRP A 134 37.30 6.19 36.33
N PRO A 135 38.65 6.10 36.26
CA PRO A 135 39.53 6.32 37.41
C PRO A 135 39.42 7.72 38.03
#